data_AF-W1XTM1-F1
#
_entry.id   AF-W1XTM1-F1
#
_cell.length_a   1.000
_cell.length_b   1.000
_cell.length_c   1.000
_cell.angle_alpha   90.00
_cell.angle_beta   90.00
_cell.angle_gamma   90.00
#
_symmetry.space_group_name_H-M   'P 1'
#
loop_
_entity.id
_entity.type
_entity.pdbx_description
1 polymer ?
#
loop_
_entity_poly.entity_id
_entity_poly.type
_entity_poly.pdbx_seq_one_letter_code
_entity_poly.pdbx_strand_id
1 'polypeptide(L)' 'TLKGLKAIKEADVILYDRLVNKEILNYASPSTKFFYCGKDPHRHSLPQEETNKMMVTLAKKGHIVTRL' A
#
# COMPACT_ATOMS: atom_id res chain seq x y z
N THR A 1 11.16 -1.43 11.04
CA THR A 1 12.62 -1.33 10.77
C THR A 1 12.93 0.01 10.15
N LEU A 2 14.19 0.48 10.20
CA LEU A 2 14.57 1.76 9.56
C LEU A 2 14.31 1.77 8.05
N LYS A 3 14.52 0.63 7.36
CA LYS A 3 14.20 0.47 5.94
C LYS A 3 12.71 0.64 5.65
N GLY A 4 11.84 0.06 6.49
CA GLY A 4 10.39 0.20 6.34
C GLY A 4 9.91 1.65 6.51
N LEU A 5 10.44 2.36 7.51
CA LEU A 5 10.12 3.78 7.71
C LEU A 5 10.56 4.63 6.52
N LYS A 6 11.74 4.35 5.95
CA LYS A 6 12.23 5.03 4.74
C LYS A 6 11.30 4.77 3.55
N ALA A 7 10.89 3.52 3.32
CA ALA A 7 9.96 3.15 2.25
C ALA A 7 8.60 3.84 2.38
N ILE A 8 8.09 4.03 3.61
CA ILE A 8 6.84 4.76 3.85
C ILE A 8 6.98 6.25 3.52
N LYS A 9 8.10 6.87 3.92
CA LYS A 9 8.35 8.29 3.66
C LYS A 9 8.53 8.61 2.17
N GLU A 10 9.11 7.69 1.41
CA GLU A 10 9.41 7.85 -0.03
C GLU A 10 8.25 7.38 -0.93
N ALA A 11 7.20 6.78 -0.38
CA ALA A 11 6.11 6.21 -1.19
C ALA A 11 5.21 7.29 -1.80
N ASP A 12 4.98 7.18 -3.11
CA ASP A 12 3.87 7.88 -3.78
C ASP A 12 2.54 7.18 -3.51
N VAL A 13 2.58 5.85 -3.38
CA VAL A 13 1.41 5.01 -3.14
C VAL A 13 1.71 3.95 -2.09
N ILE A 14 0.85 3.86 -1.08
CA ILE A 14 0.89 2.81 -0.04
C ILE A 14 -0.35 1.93 -0.16
N LEU A 15 -0.14 0.64 -0.44
CA LEU A 15 -1.17 -0.38 -0.34
C LEU A 15 -1.04 -1.04 1.04
N TYR A 16 -2.09 -1.04 1.84
CA TYR A 16 -2.07 -1.59 3.20
C TYR A 16 -3.30 -2.47 3.46
N ASP A 17 -3.19 -3.41 4.40
CA ASP A 17 -4.32 -4.26 4.79
C ASP A 17 -4.87 -3.94 6.19
N ARG A 18 -5.77 -4.79 6.68
CA ARG A 18 -6.46 -4.63 7.96
C ARG A 18 -5.53 -4.69 9.17
N LEU A 19 -4.45 -5.47 9.10
CA LEU A 19 -3.57 -5.74 10.23
C LEU A 19 -2.52 -4.65 10.43
N VAL A 20 -2.34 -3.77 9.45
CA VAL A 20 -1.42 -2.64 9.53
C VAL A 20 -1.88 -1.65 10.60
N ASN A 21 -0.98 -1.29 11.52
CA ASN A 21 -1.22 -0.19 12.44
C ASN A 21 -1.28 1.14 11.64
N LYS A 22 -2.43 1.82 11.71
CA LYS A 22 -2.69 3.06 10.98
C LYS A 22 -1.76 4.20 11.38
N GLU A 23 -1.22 4.19 12.60
CA GLU A 23 -0.28 5.23 13.04
C GLU A 23 0.99 5.27 12.20
N ILE A 24 1.39 4.14 11.62
CA ILE A 24 2.58 4.06 10.77
C ILE A 24 2.35 4.81 9.45
N LEU A 25 1.10 4.95 9.00
CA LEU A 25 0.74 5.69 7.79
C LEU A 25 0.93 7.20 7.96
N ASN A 26 0.95 7.71 9.20
CA ASN A 26 1.21 9.12 9.50
C ASN A 26 2.63 9.57 9.14
N TYR A 27 3.56 8.62 8.94
CA TYR A 27 4.93 8.92 8.50
C TYR A 27 5.06 9.08 6.98
N ALA A 28 3.99 8.81 6.21
CA ALA A 28 4.02 8.98 4.77
C ALA A 28 4.04 10.46 4.37
N SER A 29 4.41 10.75 3.13
CA SER A 29 4.33 12.09 2.57
C SER A 29 2.86 12.55 2.50
N PRO A 30 2.54 13.85 2.67
CA PRO A 30 1.19 14.37 2.50
C PRO A 30 0.58 14.09 1.12
N SER A 31 1.44 13.90 0.11
CA SER A 31 1.03 13.58 -1.27
C SER A 31 0.83 12.09 -1.51
N THR A 32 1.13 11.22 -0.53
CA THR A 32 1.02 9.77 -0.66
C THR A 32 -0.44 9.34 -0.78
N LYS A 33 -0.73 8.49 -1.76
CA LYS A 33 -2.06 7.87 -1.93
C LYS A 33 -2.14 6.56 -1.16
N PHE A 34 -3.23 6.37 -0.43
CA PHE A 34 -3.45 5.18 0.37
C PHE A 34 -4.52 4.28 -0.27
N PHE A 35 -4.18 3.01 -0.49
CA PHE A 35 -5.11 1.99 -0.98
C PHE A 35 -5.27 0.90 0.07
N TYR A 36 -6.48 0.79 0.61
CA TYR A 36 -6.82 -0.29 1.51
C TYR A 36 -7.15 -1.56 0.72
N CYS A 37 -6.43 -2.65 1.00
CA CYS A 37 -6.63 -3.96 0.38
C CYS A 37 -7.12 -5.02 1.37
N GLY A 38 -7.51 -4.62 2.59
CA GLY A 38 -8.08 -5.55 3.57
C GLY A 38 -9.42 -6.08 3.06
N LYS A 39 -9.57 -7.40 3.05
CA LYS A 39 -10.77 -8.07 2.54
C LYS A 39 -11.98 -7.80 3.43
N ASP A 40 -13.14 -7.72 2.78
CA ASP A 40 -14.43 -7.95 3.41
C ASP A 40 -14.64 -9.47 3.51
N PRO A 41 -14.93 -10.05 4.68
CA PRO A 41 -15.04 -11.51 4.87
C PRO A 41 -16.16 -12.15 4.03
N HIS A 42 -17.06 -11.35 3.44
CA HIS A 42 -18.18 -11.83 2.63
C HIS A 42 -17.96 -11.74 1.12
N ARG A 43 -16.82 -11.21 0.66
CA ARG A 43 -16.48 -11.20 -0.76
C ARG A 43 -15.40 -12.24 -1.03
N HIS A 44 -15.74 -13.22 -1.86
CA HIS A 44 -14.79 -14.08 -2.56
C HIS A 44 -13.61 -13.20 -2.99
N SER A 45 -12.48 -13.41 -2.31
CA SER A 45 -11.22 -12.66 -2.37
C SER A 45 -11.15 -11.64 -3.50
N LEU A 46 -10.88 -10.36 -3.19
CA LEU A 46 -9.98 -9.61 -4.08
C LEU A 46 -8.72 -10.46 -4.14
N PRO A 47 -8.44 -11.14 -5.27
CA PRO A 47 -7.34 -12.09 -5.33
C PRO A 47 -6.07 -11.29 -5.07
N GLN A 48 -5.10 -11.91 -4.41
CA GLN A 48 -3.75 -11.36 -4.33
C GLN A 48 -3.26 -10.87 -5.71
N GLU A 49 -3.76 -11.50 -6.78
CA GLU A 49 -3.57 -11.12 -8.18
C GLU A 49 -4.03 -9.70 -8.53
N GLU A 50 -5.18 -9.22 -8.04
CA GLU A 50 -5.65 -7.84 -8.27
C GLU A 50 -4.72 -6.82 -7.60
N THR A 51 -4.34 -7.08 -6.33
CA THR A 51 -3.36 -6.25 -5.63
C THR A 51 -2.03 -6.23 -6.37
N ASN A 52 -1.56 -7.38 -6.84
CA ASN A 52 -0.33 -7.49 -7.62
C ASN A 52 -0.43 -6.72 -8.95
N LYS A 53 -1.54 -6.87 -9.69
CA LYS A 53 -1.80 -6.11 -10.93
C LYS A 53 -1.80 -4.61 -10.68
N MET A 54 -2.41 -4.16 -9.59
CA MET A 54 -2.42 -2.75 -9.20
C MET A 54 -1.01 -2.24 -8.90
N MET A 55 -0.22 -2.98 -8.10
CA MET A 55 1.17 -2.61 -7.80
C MET A 55 2.00 -2.45 -9.09
N VAL A 56 1.91 -3.43 -10.01
CA VAL A 56 2.62 -3.37 -11.30
C VAL A 56 2.15 -2.18 -12.14
N THR A 57 0.85 -1.92 -12.19
CA THR A 57 0.29 -0.81 -12.97
C THR A 57 0.77 0.54 -12.44
N LEU A 58 0.78 0.72 -11.12
CA LEU A 58 1.24 1.96 -10.49
C LEU A 58 2.75 2.15 -10.66
N ALA A 59 3.53 1.09 -10.49
CA ALA A 59 4.98 1.12 -10.72
C ALA A 59 5.31 1.48 -12.18
N LYS A 60 4.57 0.92 -13.15
CA LYS A 60 4.70 1.27 -14.58
C LYS A 60 4.36 2.73 -14.89
N LYS A 61 3.54 3.38 -14.07
CA LYS A 61 3.24 4.82 -14.16
C LYS A 61 4.33 5.71 -13.53
N GLY A 62 5.41 5.11 -13.01
CA GLY A 62 6.52 5.83 -12.39
C GLY A 62 6.34 6.11 -10.90
N HIS A 63 5.31 5.54 -10.25
CA HIS A 63 5.09 5.71 -8.82
C HIS A 63 6.00 4.81 -7.99
N ILE A 64 6.50 5.34 -6.87
CA ILE A 64 7.13 4.56 -5.80
C ILE A 64 6.01 3.88 -5.00
N VAL A 65 5.89 2.56 -5.17
CA VAL A 65 4.83 1.75 -4.56
C VAL A 65 5.36 0.98 -3.35
N THR A 66 4.74 1.17 -2.18
CA THR A 66 5.05 0.46 -0.95
C THR A 66 3.85 -0.40 -0.53
N ARG A 67 4.11 -1.68 -0.22
CA ARG A 67 3.12 -2.62 0.33
C ARG A 67 3.40 -2.82 1.82
N LEU A 68 2.42 -2.51 2.67
CA LEU A 68 2.46 -2.67 4.13
C LEU A 68 1.54 -3.80 4.59
#